data_AF-A0A9P6KEF7-F1
#
_entry.id   AF-A0A9P6KEF7-F1
#
_cell.length_a   1.000
_cell.length_b   1.000
_cell.length_c   1.000
_cell.angle_alpha   90.00
_cell.angle_beta   90.00
_cell.angle_gamma   90.00
#
_symmetry.space_group_name_H-M   'P 1'
#
loop_
_entity.id
_entity.type
_entity.pdbx_description
1 polymer ?
#
loop_
_entity_poly.entity_id
_entity_poly.type
_entity_poly.pdbx_seq_one_letter_code
_entity_poly.pdbx_strand_id
1 'polypeptide(L)'
;MRTMPQAAILTGDGRVQRCAHCLLLPQVQTTQTSDKNEQRNGPFTGCRQGCNMVFYCNDHFKGPQGIARNCPQRDWDLFHQYECGFLKLLHYVTDLSATQIQDPTLVSIYEQLEQHHREAIVNYRTKDEFEQDYCRVLMRILSLRFREMVSKEELCTVYAGQQISSTDQDLVFRPEPFASMMTLTENRESYPSEKLKGDMVDVAKILDAYQGYLHLWYQQQQSQGQGSGAGASLSRLSPDDLLGLVCREECNSFGLYAYPPGGDHKEYLTSRRDISTNAKVGYGLGLFRFASSFNHSCSPNLYHVAYGPQFLVYAARDIEPKEELNIFYLEPGPTYRLDRLAGPHVTISDPSRLGPEQEMDQRKAALQSRRAYLEEIFHFSCTCTRCHWEESQIQTLNARILRQDGNNALQQYEPEDEKETFLRLGLLCNRSGCYGFFAPPVVANVLIEQRGWNSLFMDPNKWVCVACGALQH
;
A
#
# COMPACT_ATOMS: atom_id res chain seq x y z
N MET A 1 -7.71 0.75 -15.54
CA MET A 1 -6.60 1.73 -15.44
C MET A 1 -5.45 1.14 -14.65
N ARG A 2 -4.19 1.45 -15.00
CA ARG A 2 -3.01 1.08 -14.20
C ARG A 2 -2.34 2.33 -13.65
N THR A 3 -1.98 2.33 -12.37
CA THR A 3 -1.22 3.41 -11.75
C THR A 3 0.01 2.88 -11.06
N MET A 4 1.13 3.59 -11.22
CA MET A 4 2.39 3.32 -10.56
C MET A 4 2.51 4.21 -9.32
N PRO A 5 3.15 3.72 -8.25
CA PRO A 5 3.42 4.54 -7.09
C PRO A 5 4.54 5.52 -7.42
N GLN A 6 4.52 6.69 -6.79
CA GLN A 6 5.69 7.56 -6.74
C GLN A 6 6.81 6.86 -6.00
N ALA A 7 6.51 6.29 -4.83
CA ALA A 7 7.43 5.44 -4.10
C ALA A 7 6.67 4.28 -3.48
N ALA A 8 7.31 3.12 -3.41
CA ALA A 8 6.82 1.98 -2.65
C ALA A 8 7.98 1.29 -1.95
N ILE A 9 7.68 0.70 -0.79
CA ILE A 9 8.60 -0.09 0.03
C ILE A 9 7.92 -1.39 0.48
N LEU A 10 8.74 -2.35 0.89
CA LEU A 10 8.28 -3.57 1.56
C LEU A 10 8.20 -3.31 3.06
N THR A 11 7.16 -3.82 3.72
CA THR A 11 6.95 -3.66 5.17
C THR A 11 7.15 -4.97 5.92
N GLY A 12 7.59 -4.89 7.18
CA GLY A 12 7.75 -6.05 8.08
C GLY A 12 8.42 -7.27 7.41
N ASP A 13 7.77 -8.44 7.51
CA ASP A 13 8.24 -9.70 6.93
C ASP A 13 8.37 -9.66 5.39
N GLY A 14 7.66 -8.74 4.72
CA GLY A 14 7.73 -8.53 3.28
C GLY A 14 9.15 -8.20 2.82
N ARG A 15 9.97 -7.53 3.65
CA ARG A 15 11.33 -7.07 3.33
C ARG A 15 12.27 -8.21 2.89
N VAL A 16 12.11 -9.40 3.46
CA VAL A 16 12.95 -10.58 3.16
C VAL A 16 12.26 -11.59 2.24
N GLN A 17 10.94 -11.48 2.07
CA GLN A 17 10.14 -12.42 1.30
C GLN A 17 9.92 -11.98 -0.15
N ARG A 18 10.15 -10.71 -0.47
CA ARG A 18 9.82 -10.11 -1.78
C ARG A 18 10.97 -9.32 -2.36
N CYS A 19 10.97 -9.19 -3.68
CA CYS A 19 11.88 -8.31 -4.38
C CYS A 19 11.54 -6.84 -4.07
N ALA A 20 12.51 -6.03 -3.63
CA ALA A 20 12.31 -4.63 -3.29
C ALA A 20 11.89 -3.72 -4.46
N HIS A 21 12.22 -4.10 -5.70
CA HIS A 21 11.79 -3.37 -6.89
C HIS A 21 10.36 -3.74 -7.35
N CYS A 22 10.12 -5.02 -7.66
CA CYS A 22 8.85 -5.46 -8.25
C CYS A 22 7.81 -5.93 -7.22
N LEU A 23 8.20 -6.03 -5.94
CA LEU A 23 7.36 -6.46 -4.81
C LEU A 23 6.70 -7.84 -4.97
N LEU A 24 7.21 -8.65 -5.91
CA LEU A 24 6.74 -10.00 -6.14
C LEU A 24 7.51 -11.01 -5.27
N LEU A 25 6.81 -12.08 -4.91
CA LEU A 25 7.42 -13.29 -4.36
C LEU A 25 8.28 -13.97 -5.46
N PRO A 26 9.33 -14.72 -5.08
CA PRO A 26 10.06 -15.49 -6.06
C PRO A 26 9.14 -16.65 -6.51
N GLN A 27 9.07 -16.90 -7.82
CA GLN A 27 8.43 -18.14 -8.26
C GLN A 27 9.32 -19.29 -7.82
N VAL A 28 8.79 -20.15 -6.96
CA VAL A 28 9.43 -21.41 -6.62
C VAL A 28 9.37 -22.24 -7.89
N GLN A 29 10.47 -22.25 -8.65
CA GLN A 29 10.62 -23.25 -9.70
C GLN A 29 10.65 -24.59 -8.96
N THR A 30 9.60 -25.38 -9.12
CA THR A 30 9.48 -26.75 -8.59
C THR A 30 10.43 -27.72 -9.29
N THR A 31 11.47 -27.23 -9.96
CA THR A 31 12.55 -28.03 -10.51
C THR A 31 13.26 -28.70 -9.35
N GLN A 32 12.86 -29.95 -9.08
CA GLN A 32 13.54 -30.89 -8.21
C GLN A 32 14.94 -31.18 -8.80
N THR A 33 15.87 -30.23 -8.69
CA THR A 33 17.27 -30.52 -8.88
C THR A 33 17.80 -31.04 -7.54
N SER A 34 18.20 -32.30 -7.52
CA SER A 34 18.55 -33.07 -6.32
C SER A 34 19.86 -32.66 -5.64
N ASP A 35 20.45 -31.52 -6.03
CA ASP A 35 21.75 -31.07 -5.49
C ASP A 35 21.58 -30.27 -4.20
N LYS A 36 21.65 -31.02 -3.08
CA LYS A 36 21.53 -30.50 -1.70
C LYS A 36 22.62 -29.48 -1.30
N ASN A 37 23.64 -29.24 -2.12
CA ASN A 37 24.77 -28.39 -1.75
C ASN A 37 24.64 -26.92 -2.22
N GLU A 38 23.70 -26.56 -3.09
CA GLU A 38 23.49 -25.16 -3.52
C GLU A 38 22.46 -24.38 -2.67
N GLN A 39 21.86 -25.01 -1.66
CA GLN A 39 20.71 -24.47 -0.92
C GLN A 39 20.97 -23.30 0.05
N ARG A 40 22.19 -22.72 0.12
CA ARG A 40 22.46 -21.60 1.06
C ARG A 40 22.16 -20.21 0.51
N ASN A 41 22.04 -20.05 -0.80
CA ASN A 41 21.67 -18.77 -1.38
C ASN A 41 20.16 -18.78 -1.63
N GLY A 42 19.41 -18.08 -0.77
CA GLY A 42 17.97 -17.92 -0.96
C GLY A 42 17.62 -17.32 -2.33
N PRO A 43 16.32 -17.30 -2.70
CA PRO A 43 15.88 -16.86 -4.03
C PRO A 43 16.11 -15.37 -4.32
N PHE A 44 16.63 -14.62 -3.36
CA PHE A 44 16.93 -13.20 -3.47
C PHE A 44 18.41 -12.92 -3.25
N THR A 45 18.97 -12.05 -4.07
CA THR A 45 20.28 -11.43 -3.81
C THR A 45 20.09 -10.15 -3.00
N GLY A 46 20.83 -10.02 -1.90
CA GLY A 46 20.96 -8.75 -1.19
C GLY A 46 21.63 -7.67 -2.05
N CYS A 47 21.50 -6.41 -1.62
CA CYS A 47 22.22 -5.29 -2.24
C CYS A 47 23.74 -5.55 -2.31
N ARG A 48 24.33 -5.37 -3.50
CA ARG A 48 25.77 -5.57 -3.74
C ARG A 48 26.67 -4.60 -2.97
N GLN A 49 26.13 -3.45 -2.57
CA GLN A 49 26.83 -2.49 -1.72
C GLN A 49 26.77 -2.87 -0.24
N GLY A 50 26.04 -3.93 0.15
CA GLY A 50 26.06 -4.44 1.52
C GLY A 50 25.27 -3.61 2.52
N CYS A 51 24.14 -3.01 2.12
CA CYS A 51 23.22 -2.40 3.10
C CYS A 51 22.44 -3.45 3.91
N ASN A 52 22.35 -4.70 3.42
CA ASN A 52 21.61 -5.82 4.02
C ASN A 52 20.11 -5.58 4.30
N MET A 53 19.55 -4.45 3.83
CA MET A 53 18.15 -4.07 4.03
C MET A 53 17.28 -4.31 2.80
N VAL A 54 17.89 -4.60 1.65
CA VAL A 54 17.23 -4.63 0.35
C VAL A 54 17.62 -5.89 -0.41
N PHE A 55 16.61 -6.61 -0.86
CA PHE A 55 16.72 -7.90 -1.51
C PHE A 55 16.00 -7.86 -2.86
N TYR A 56 16.60 -8.44 -3.90
CA TYR A 56 16.09 -8.40 -5.26
C TYR A 56 15.94 -9.80 -5.82
N CYS A 57 14.93 -10.03 -6.66
CA CYS A 57 14.85 -11.27 -7.41
C CYS A 57 16.02 -11.35 -8.40
N ASN A 58 16.56 -12.55 -8.59
CA ASN A 58 17.69 -12.77 -9.49
C ASN A 58 17.28 -12.57 -10.96
N ASP A 59 18.24 -12.15 -11.80
CA ASP A 59 18.07 -11.80 -13.24
C ASP A 59 17.45 -12.91 -14.12
N HIS A 60 17.29 -14.12 -13.59
CA HIS A 60 16.64 -15.25 -14.27
C HIS A 60 15.12 -15.11 -14.42
N PHE A 61 14.51 -14.10 -13.79
CA PHE A 61 13.09 -13.85 -14.01
C PHE A 61 12.86 -13.14 -15.33
N LYS A 62 12.80 -13.94 -16.40
CA LYS A 62 12.15 -13.56 -17.64
C LYS A 62 10.68 -13.33 -17.29
N GLY A 63 10.18 -12.10 -17.42
CA GLY A 63 8.74 -11.86 -17.32
C GLY A 63 7.96 -12.70 -18.34
N PRO A 64 6.62 -12.62 -18.37
CA PRO A 64 5.79 -13.32 -19.36
C PRO A 64 6.26 -13.14 -20.82
N GLN A 65 7.00 -12.06 -21.09
CA GLN A 65 7.57 -11.70 -22.39
C GLN A 65 9.03 -12.14 -22.61
N GLY A 66 9.65 -12.93 -21.74
CA GLY A 66 11.03 -13.38 -21.96
C GLY A 66 12.13 -12.36 -21.57
N ILE A 67 11.77 -11.15 -21.15
CA ILE A 67 12.73 -10.07 -20.84
C ILE A 67 13.22 -10.21 -19.40
N ALA A 68 14.53 -10.33 -19.22
CA ALA A 68 15.17 -10.36 -17.91
C ALA A 68 14.85 -9.08 -17.15
N ARG A 69 14.25 -9.20 -15.97
CA ARG A 69 14.02 -8.06 -15.08
C ARG A 69 15.31 -7.78 -14.31
N ASN A 70 16.07 -6.78 -14.76
CA ASN A 70 17.20 -6.25 -13.98
C ASN A 70 16.67 -5.38 -12.81
N CYS A 71 15.94 -6.02 -11.89
CA CYS A 71 15.34 -5.41 -10.71
C CYS A 71 16.37 -4.65 -9.84
N PRO A 72 17.57 -5.21 -9.56
CA PRO A 72 18.59 -4.49 -8.82
C PRO A 72 19.00 -3.18 -9.48
N GLN A 73 19.32 -3.19 -10.79
CA GLN A 73 19.75 -1.98 -11.48
C GLN A 73 18.63 -0.95 -11.57
N ARG A 74 17.39 -1.38 -11.86
CA ARG A 74 16.25 -0.45 -11.95
C ARG A 74 15.97 0.25 -10.63
N ASP A 75 16.00 -0.48 -9.51
CA ASP A 75 15.84 0.14 -8.19
C ASP A 75 17.05 1.01 -7.84
N TRP A 76 18.26 0.58 -8.20
CA TRP A 76 19.49 1.34 -8.03
C TRP A 76 19.40 2.72 -8.69
N ASP A 77 19.05 2.75 -9.98
CA ASP A 77 18.96 3.97 -10.78
C ASP A 77 17.88 4.92 -10.27
N LEU A 78 16.78 4.39 -9.73
CA LEU A 78 15.64 5.19 -9.26
C LEU A 78 15.78 5.67 -7.82
N PHE A 79 16.14 4.77 -6.90
CA PHE A 79 16.03 5.01 -5.46
C PHE A 79 17.27 4.54 -4.70
N HIS A 80 17.66 3.28 -4.90
CA HIS A 80 18.53 2.60 -3.96
C HIS A 80 19.94 3.18 -3.91
N GLN A 81 20.45 3.75 -5.00
CA GLN A 81 21.76 4.43 -4.98
C GLN A 81 21.82 5.57 -3.95
N TYR A 82 20.69 6.25 -3.73
CA TYR A 82 20.57 7.39 -2.83
C TYR A 82 20.32 6.95 -1.39
N GLU A 83 19.46 5.94 -1.15
CA GLU A 83 19.15 5.49 0.21
C GLU A 83 20.19 4.50 0.77
N CYS A 84 20.96 3.80 -0.06
CA CYS A 84 21.81 2.68 0.38
C CYS A 84 22.81 3.08 1.47
N GLY A 85 23.54 4.20 1.28
CA GLY A 85 24.51 4.65 2.27
C GLY A 85 23.86 5.16 3.56
N PHE A 86 22.72 5.83 3.46
CA PHE A 86 21.97 6.27 4.64
C PHE A 86 21.38 5.09 5.42
N LEU A 87 20.85 4.07 4.75
CA LEU A 87 20.38 2.83 5.39
C LEU A 87 21.50 2.13 6.17
N LYS A 88 22.74 2.16 5.65
CA LYS A 88 23.91 1.70 6.39
C LYS A 88 24.17 2.56 7.63
N LEU A 89 24.06 3.88 7.55
CA LEU A 89 24.20 4.76 8.72
C LEU A 89 23.15 4.46 9.79
N LEU A 90 21.88 4.33 9.41
CA LEU A 90 20.78 3.95 10.31
C LEU A 90 21.03 2.60 11.00
N HIS A 91 21.73 1.68 10.33
CA HIS A 91 22.06 0.37 10.90
C HIS A 91 23.37 0.34 11.69
N TYR A 92 24.44 1.02 11.29
CA TYR A 92 25.77 0.82 11.89
C TYR A 92 26.15 1.82 12.99
N VAL A 93 25.46 2.95 13.11
CA VAL A 93 25.81 4.01 14.09
C VAL A 93 25.44 3.63 15.54
N THR A 94 24.82 2.47 15.75
CA THR A 94 24.18 2.12 17.03
C THR A 94 25.07 1.45 18.06
N ASP A 95 26.18 0.86 17.64
CA ASP A 95 27.26 0.60 18.57
C ASP A 95 28.05 1.90 18.64
N LEU A 96 28.05 2.55 19.80
CA LEU A 96 28.55 3.92 20.13
C LEU A 96 29.96 4.29 19.63
N SER A 97 30.59 3.47 18.81
CA SER A 97 31.80 3.74 18.07
C SER A 97 31.51 3.65 16.56
N ALA A 98 31.71 4.76 15.84
CA ALA A 98 31.74 4.82 14.38
C ALA A 98 32.75 3.84 13.72
N THR A 99 33.53 3.10 14.51
CA THR A 99 34.51 2.09 14.11
C THR A 99 33.92 0.89 13.36
N GLN A 100 32.61 0.67 13.39
CA GLN A 100 31.97 -0.42 12.63
C GLN A 100 31.66 -0.06 11.18
N ILE A 101 31.63 1.23 10.84
CA ILE A 101 31.44 1.66 9.46
C ILE A 101 32.76 1.43 8.71
N GLN A 102 32.84 0.31 7.98
CA GLN A 102 34.02 -0.03 7.18
C GLN A 102 34.19 0.84 5.94
N ASP A 103 33.15 1.59 5.56
CA ASP A 103 33.16 2.46 4.40
C ASP A 103 33.67 3.87 4.79
N PRO A 104 34.93 4.24 4.45
CA PRO A 104 35.52 5.52 4.85
C PRO A 104 34.74 6.72 4.29
N THR A 105 34.05 6.54 3.17
CA THR A 105 33.17 7.56 2.58
C THR A 105 32.01 7.85 3.53
N LEU A 106 31.36 6.82 4.06
CA LEU A 106 30.23 7.00 4.98
C LEU A 106 30.66 7.57 6.34
N VAL A 107 31.84 7.20 6.84
CA VAL A 107 32.42 7.82 8.05
C VAL A 107 32.60 9.32 7.83
N SER A 108 33.23 9.70 6.71
CA SER A 108 33.46 11.11 6.39
C SER A 108 32.16 11.90 6.24
N ILE A 109 31.14 11.32 5.60
CA ILE A 109 29.82 11.96 5.51
C ILE A 109 29.20 12.11 6.91
N TYR A 110 29.23 11.07 7.73
CA TYR A 110 28.63 11.09 9.07
C TYR A 110 29.27 12.12 10.00
N GLU A 111 30.60 12.26 9.95
CA GLU A 111 31.34 13.26 10.71
C GLU A 111 31.00 14.70 10.28
N GLN A 112 30.71 14.90 8.99
CA GLN A 112 30.32 16.19 8.42
C GLN A 112 28.85 16.54 8.62
N LEU A 113 27.98 15.59 8.99
CA LEU A 113 26.58 15.88 9.29
C LEU A 113 26.44 16.88 10.44
N GLU A 114 25.34 17.59 10.47
CA GLU A 114 25.02 18.48 11.58
C GLU A 114 24.72 17.64 12.84
N GLN A 115 24.99 18.18 14.03
CA GLN A 115 24.82 17.43 15.29
C GLN A 115 23.39 16.87 15.45
N HIS A 116 22.38 17.68 15.13
CA HIS A 116 20.99 17.28 15.22
C HIS A 116 20.61 16.17 14.21
N HIS A 117 21.32 16.06 13.07
CA HIS A 117 21.12 14.96 12.12
C HIS A 117 21.65 13.65 12.68
N ARG A 118 22.83 13.67 13.32
CA ARG A 118 23.39 12.49 13.99
C ARG A 118 22.47 12.01 15.11
N GLU A 119 21.93 12.93 15.90
CA GLU A 119 20.95 12.61 16.95
C GLU A 119 19.68 11.96 16.37
N ALA A 120 19.15 12.48 15.26
CA ALA A 120 18.01 11.88 14.57
C ALA A 120 18.30 10.46 14.06
N ILE A 121 19.50 10.22 13.51
CA ILE A 121 19.95 8.89 13.05
C ILE A 121 20.02 7.90 14.22
N VAL A 122 20.55 8.32 15.38
CA VAL A 122 20.61 7.46 16.58
C VAL A 122 19.20 7.13 17.08
N ASN A 123 18.31 8.13 17.12
CA ASN A 123 16.94 7.95 17.60
C ASN A 123 16.07 7.09 16.65
N TYR A 124 16.41 6.99 15.37
CA TYR A 124 15.66 6.16 14.41
C TYR A 124 15.50 4.70 14.87
N ARG A 125 16.51 4.12 15.54
CA ARG A 125 16.44 2.71 15.97
C ARG A 125 15.48 2.46 17.13
N THR A 126 15.13 3.48 17.90
CA THR A 126 14.14 3.33 18.97
C THR A 126 12.71 3.39 18.43
N LYS A 127 12.55 3.74 17.15
CA LYS A 127 11.27 3.76 16.45
C LYS A 127 10.83 2.34 16.11
N ASP A 128 9.52 2.13 16.12
CA ASP A 128 8.96 0.81 15.80
C ASP A 128 9.14 0.47 14.31
N GLU A 129 8.91 -0.78 13.93
CA GLU A 129 9.10 -1.23 12.54
C GLU A 129 8.22 -0.47 11.54
N PHE A 130 7.02 -0.05 11.96
CA PHE A 130 6.07 0.68 11.14
C PHE A 130 6.57 2.11 10.87
N GLU A 131 7.01 2.83 11.90
CA GLU A 131 7.63 4.15 11.78
C GLU A 131 8.88 4.10 10.88
N GLN A 132 9.67 3.02 10.95
CA GLN A 132 10.83 2.82 10.08
C GLN A 132 10.43 2.61 8.61
N ASP A 133 9.41 1.79 8.35
CA ASP A 133 8.86 1.57 7.01
C ASP A 133 8.28 2.86 6.42
N TYR A 134 7.55 3.60 7.25
CA TYR A 134 6.98 4.91 6.99
C TYR A 134 8.06 5.95 6.63
N CYS A 135 9.15 6.02 7.40
CA CYS A 135 10.28 6.90 7.07
C CYS A 135 10.88 6.55 5.70
N ARG A 136 11.00 5.26 5.40
CA ARG A 136 11.68 4.81 4.19
C ARG A 136 10.90 5.14 2.91
N VAL A 137 9.57 5.06 2.92
CA VAL A 137 8.79 5.51 1.74
C VAL A 137 9.01 7.00 1.48
N LEU A 138 9.07 7.83 2.53
CA LEU A 138 9.34 9.26 2.42
C LEU A 138 10.78 9.55 1.96
N MET A 139 11.76 8.78 2.41
CA MET A 139 13.14 8.85 1.88
C MET A 139 13.16 8.58 0.37
N ARG A 140 12.38 7.61 -0.13
CA ARG A 140 12.28 7.35 -1.58
C ARG A 140 11.65 8.52 -2.33
N ILE A 141 10.65 9.19 -1.76
CA ILE A 141 10.08 10.43 -2.32
C ILE A 141 11.14 11.55 -2.40
N LEU A 142 11.93 11.75 -1.34
CA LEU A 142 13.02 12.73 -1.34
C LEU A 142 14.14 12.36 -2.32
N SER A 143 14.38 11.07 -2.54
CA SER A 143 15.34 10.58 -3.54
C SER A 143 14.91 10.95 -4.97
N LEU A 144 13.61 10.87 -5.27
CA LEU A 144 13.07 11.35 -6.56
C LEU A 144 13.24 12.85 -6.72
N ARG A 145 12.87 13.64 -5.70
CA ARG A 145 13.09 15.09 -5.71
C ARG A 145 14.56 15.43 -5.96
N PHE A 146 15.45 14.76 -5.25
CA PHE A 146 16.88 14.94 -5.40
C PHE A 146 17.35 14.61 -6.83
N ARG A 147 16.89 13.49 -7.38
CA ARG A 147 17.18 13.11 -8.77
C ARG A 147 16.69 14.15 -9.78
N GLU A 148 15.47 14.67 -9.62
CA GLU A 148 14.93 15.72 -10.49
C GLU A 148 15.83 16.97 -10.51
N MET A 149 16.34 17.38 -9.33
CA MET A 149 17.25 18.52 -9.21
C MET A 149 18.61 18.29 -9.87
N VAL A 150 19.16 17.07 -9.76
CA VAL A 150 20.51 16.75 -10.22
C VAL A 150 20.57 16.35 -11.70
N SER A 151 19.65 15.50 -12.15
CA SER A 151 19.72 14.90 -13.49
C SER A 151 19.13 15.76 -14.59
N LYS A 152 18.20 16.69 -14.26
CA LYS A 152 17.32 17.37 -15.22
C LYS A 152 16.55 16.40 -16.16
N GLU A 153 16.59 15.09 -15.90
CA GLU A 153 15.81 14.11 -16.65
C GLU A 153 14.38 14.09 -16.12
N GLU A 154 13.40 14.13 -17.03
CA GLU A 154 12.02 13.92 -16.66
C GLU A 154 11.80 12.48 -16.19
N LEU A 155 11.22 12.30 -14.99
CA LEU A 155 10.88 11.00 -14.39
C LEU A 155 10.12 10.06 -15.34
N CYS A 156 9.30 10.64 -16.23
CA CYS A 156 8.53 9.92 -17.23
C CYS A 156 9.38 9.02 -18.15
N THR A 157 10.66 9.34 -18.37
CA THR A 157 11.57 8.56 -19.23
C THR A 157 12.04 7.27 -18.56
N VAL A 158 12.21 7.27 -17.23
CA VAL A 158 12.80 6.15 -16.49
C VAL A 158 11.82 4.98 -16.38
N TYR A 159 10.54 5.30 -16.18
CA TYR A 159 9.48 4.30 -16.16
C TYR A 159 9.11 3.80 -17.57
N ALA A 160 9.47 4.53 -18.64
CA ALA A 160 9.17 4.15 -20.02
C ALA A 160 9.93 2.89 -20.50
N GLY A 161 11.01 2.51 -19.81
CA GLY A 161 11.73 1.25 -20.06
C GLY A 161 10.93 -0.02 -19.74
N GLN A 162 9.76 0.12 -19.12
CA GLN A 162 8.73 -0.93 -19.10
C GLN A 162 7.88 -0.79 -20.38
N GLN A 163 8.44 -1.18 -21.53
CA GLN A 163 7.63 -1.34 -22.74
C GLN A 163 6.58 -2.42 -22.49
N ILE A 164 5.37 -1.99 -22.14
CA ILE A 164 4.19 -2.83 -22.24
C ILE A 164 3.90 -2.91 -23.73
N SER A 165 4.21 -4.05 -24.32
CA SER A 165 3.89 -4.32 -25.72
C SER A 165 2.37 -4.27 -25.91
N SER A 166 1.94 -3.66 -27.02
CA SER A 166 0.58 -3.63 -27.59
C SER A 166 -0.42 -2.65 -26.97
N THR A 167 -0.96 -1.80 -27.86
CA THR A 167 -2.31 -1.18 -27.93
C THR A 167 -2.96 -0.49 -26.72
N ASP A 168 -2.48 -0.69 -25.48
CA ASP A 168 -3.04 -0.17 -24.23
C ASP A 168 -2.11 0.84 -23.53
N GLN A 169 -1.20 1.48 -24.27
CA GLN A 169 -0.28 2.48 -23.72
C GLN A 169 -1.00 3.70 -23.12
N ASP A 170 -2.25 3.94 -23.51
CA ASP A 170 -3.01 5.13 -23.17
C ASP A 170 -3.52 5.18 -21.71
N LEU A 171 -3.38 4.09 -20.93
CA LEU A 171 -4.00 4.00 -19.58
C LEU A 171 -3.03 3.71 -18.43
N VAL A 172 -1.72 3.86 -18.65
CA VAL A 172 -0.71 3.76 -17.58
C VAL A 172 -0.35 5.14 -17.08
N PHE A 173 -0.85 5.50 -15.90
CA PHE A 173 -0.49 6.74 -15.23
C PHE A 173 0.92 6.61 -14.65
N ARG A 174 1.82 7.44 -15.18
CA ARG A 174 3.22 7.49 -14.77
C ARG A 174 3.36 8.33 -13.49
N PRO A 175 4.42 8.09 -12.70
CA PRO A 175 4.75 8.98 -11.60
C PRO A 175 4.97 10.40 -12.10
N GLU A 176 4.28 11.33 -11.45
CA GLU A 176 4.39 12.77 -11.67
C GLU A 176 5.62 13.36 -10.95
N PRO A 177 6.04 14.59 -11.30
CA PRO A 177 7.12 15.29 -10.62
C PRO A 177 6.86 15.49 -9.13
N PHE A 178 7.93 15.64 -8.32
CA PHE A 178 7.83 15.87 -6.88
C PHE A 178 6.89 17.03 -6.52
N ALA A 179 6.83 18.09 -7.33
CA ALA A 179 5.93 19.22 -7.09
C ALA A 179 4.45 18.80 -6.96
N SER A 180 4.01 17.75 -7.67
CA SER A 180 2.63 17.27 -7.55
C SER A 180 2.37 16.54 -6.24
N MET A 181 3.41 16.01 -5.59
CA MET A 181 3.30 15.43 -4.25
C MET A 181 2.93 16.48 -3.21
N MET A 182 3.44 17.70 -3.36
CA MET A 182 3.12 18.81 -2.47
C MET A 182 1.66 19.28 -2.58
N THR A 183 0.93 18.84 -3.61
CA THR A 183 -0.50 19.13 -3.79
C THR A 183 -1.43 18.12 -3.11
N LEU A 184 -0.89 17.03 -2.56
CA LEU A 184 -1.70 16.10 -1.78
C LEU A 184 -2.26 16.79 -0.54
N THR A 185 -3.45 16.36 -0.15
CA THR A 185 -4.07 16.74 1.13
C THR A 185 -3.13 16.37 2.27
N GLU A 186 -2.93 17.28 3.23
CA GLU A 186 -2.08 17.01 4.39
C GLU A 186 -2.86 16.90 5.71
N ASN A 187 -4.09 17.41 5.80
CA ASN A 187 -4.91 17.41 7.03
C ASN A 187 -4.16 17.84 8.31
N ARG A 188 -3.12 18.69 8.17
CA ARG A 188 -2.19 19.02 9.26
C ARG A 188 -2.89 19.57 10.50
N GLU A 189 -3.91 20.41 10.30
CA GLU A 189 -4.68 21.04 11.38
C GLU A 189 -5.61 20.07 12.12
N SER A 190 -5.86 18.88 11.56
CA SER A 190 -6.76 17.88 12.13
C SER A 190 -6.05 16.86 13.02
N TYR A 191 -4.72 16.77 12.97
CA TYR A 191 -3.97 15.85 13.82
C TYR A 191 -3.90 16.37 15.28
N PRO A 192 -3.95 15.46 16.27
CA PRO A 192 -3.66 15.81 17.66
C PRO A 192 -2.28 16.45 17.80
N SER A 193 -2.16 17.48 18.65
CA SER A 193 -0.91 18.22 18.90
C SER A 193 0.24 17.29 19.31
N GLU A 194 -0.08 16.23 20.04
CA GLU A 194 0.82 15.21 20.56
C GLU A 194 1.41 14.38 19.43
N LYS A 195 0.59 13.96 18.46
CA LYS A 195 1.03 13.23 17.26
C LYS A 195 1.92 14.09 16.37
N LEU A 196 1.53 15.36 16.18
CA LEU A 196 2.31 16.32 15.40
C LEU A 196 3.67 16.60 16.03
N LYS A 197 3.72 16.91 17.34
CA LYS A 197 4.95 17.29 18.05
C LYS A 197 5.83 16.11 18.43
N GLY A 198 5.27 14.90 18.47
CA GLY A 198 5.98 13.64 18.71
C GLY A 198 6.40 12.99 17.40
N ASP A 199 5.71 11.91 17.06
CA ASP A 199 6.08 10.97 16.00
C ASP A 199 6.34 11.65 14.65
N MET A 200 5.45 12.56 14.23
CA MET A 200 5.57 13.21 12.92
C MET A 200 6.78 14.15 12.83
N VAL A 201 7.05 14.93 13.87
CA VAL A 201 8.24 15.79 13.94
C VAL A 201 9.52 14.95 14.01
N ASP A 202 9.50 13.81 14.71
CA ASP A 202 10.66 12.93 14.74
C ASP A 202 10.97 12.32 13.37
N VAL A 203 9.94 11.91 12.62
CA VAL A 203 10.13 11.49 11.23
C VAL A 203 10.68 12.64 10.38
N ALA A 204 10.13 13.85 10.52
CA ALA A 204 10.62 15.02 9.79
C ALA A 204 12.11 15.30 10.06
N LYS A 205 12.60 15.09 11.31
CA LYS A 205 14.03 15.20 11.65
C LYS A 205 14.88 14.13 10.95
N ILE A 206 14.39 12.89 10.85
CA ILE A 206 15.08 11.81 10.13
C ILE A 206 15.16 12.14 8.64
N LEU A 207 14.08 12.67 8.06
CA LEU A 207 14.06 13.12 6.67
C LEU A 207 15.02 14.28 6.44
N ASP A 208 15.11 15.21 7.39
CA ASP A 208 16.07 16.31 7.30
C ASP A 208 17.52 15.82 7.35
N ALA A 209 17.81 14.85 8.22
CA ALA A 209 19.10 14.16 8.25
C ALA A 209 19.41 13.45 6.93
N TYR A 210 18.40 12.86 6.29
CA TYR A 210 18.55 12.26 4.96
C TYR A 210 18.85 13.31 3.88
N GLN A 211 18.22 14.49 3.92
CA GLN A 211 18.56 15.58 2.99
C GLN A 211 20.00 16.07 3.19
N GLY A 212 20.45 16.19 4.45
CA GLY A 212 21.84 16.51 4.79
C GLY A 212 22.82 15.48 4.23
N TYR A 213 22.49 14.20 4.39
CA TYR A 213 23.25 13.09 3.80
C TYR A 213 23.34 13.19 2.27
N LEU A 214 22.21 13.39 1.58
CA LEU A 214 22.18 13.50 0.12
C LEU A 214 23.03 14.65 -0.39
N HIS A 215 23.03 15.79 0.32
CA HIS A 215 23.86 16.94 -0.03
C HIS A 215 25.35 16.61 0.04
N LEU A 216 25.81 16.04 1.14
CA LEU A 216 27.23 15.65 1.33
C LEU A 216 27.65 14.55 0.37
N TRP A 217 26.80 13.54 0.18
CA TRP A 217 27.02 12.48 -0.80
C TRP A 217 27.23 13.07 -2.20
N TYR A 218 26.37 14.01 -2.61
CA TYR A 218 26.49 14.64 -3.93
C TYR A 218 27.77 15.46 -4.10
N GLN A 219 28.14 16.26 -3.09
CA GLN A 219 29.39 17.02 -3.11
C GLN A 219 30.61 16.09 -3.29
N GLN A 220 30.59 14.93 -2.65
CA GLN A 220 31.66 13.94 -2.79
C GLN A 220 31.68 13.30 -4.19
N GLN A 221 30.52 13.01 -4.79
CA GLN A 221 30.45 12.54 -6.18
C GLN A 221 31.03 13.57 -7.16
N GLN A 222 30.80 14.86 -6.91
CA GLN A 222 31.38 15.94 -7.71
C GLN A 222 32.91 16.02 -7.54
N SER A 223 33.43 15.90 -6.32
CA SER A 223 34.88 15.94 -6.09
C SER A 223 35.63 14.76 -6.71
N GLN A 224 34.96 13.62 -6.89
CA GLN A 224 35.48 12.44 -7.57
C GLN A 224 35.36 12.50 -9.11
N GLY A 225 34.85 13.61 -9.67
CA GLY A 225 34.67 13.77 -11.11
C GLY A 225 33.55 12.90 -11.70
N GLN A 226 32.67 12.32 -10.86
CA GLN A 226 31.55 11.49 -11.30
C GLN A 226 30.27 12.31 -11.58
N GLY A 227 30.24 13.59 -11.17
CA GLY A 227 29.12 14.50 -11.42
C GLY A 227 29.34 15.41 -12.63
N SER A 228 28.52 15.27 -13.68
CA SER A 228 28.51 16.15 -14.86
C SER A 228 27.69 17.43 -14.68
N GLY A 229 27.01 17.61 -13.54
CA GLY A 229 26.14 18.74 -13.25
C GLY A 229 26.87 19.92 -12.60
N ALA A 230 27.30 20.91 -13.39
CA ALA A 230 27.87 22.15 -12.87
C ALA A 230 26.83 22.98 -12.10
N GLY A 231 27.01 23.12 -10.78
CA GLY A 231 26.42 24.20 -9.99
C GLY A 231 24.93 24.11 -9.64
N ALA A 232 24.31 22.93 -9.68
CA ALA A 232 22.94 22.78 -9.18
C ALA A 232 22.87 23.11 -7.68
N SER A 233 22.15 24.18 -7.31
CA SER A 233 21.84 24.49 -5.92
C SER A 233 20.80 23.50 -5.41
N LEU A 234 21.23 22.57 -4.55
CA LEU A 234 20.33 21.63 -3.88
C LEU A 234 19.62 22.34 -2.73
N SER A 235 18.47 22.95 -3.02
CA SER A 235 17.63 23.51 -1.96
C SER A 235 17.04 22.39 -1.11
N ARG A 236 17.31 22.40 0.19
CA ARG A 236 16.66 21.53 1.18
C ARG A 236 15.21 21.99 1.37
N LEU A 237 14.29 21.05 1.60
CA LEU A 237 12.98 21.41 2.12
C LEU A 237 13.14 21.96 3.54
N SER A 238 12.32 22.95 3.90
CA SER A 238 12.32 23.46 5.27
C SER A 238 11.78 22.40 6.25
N PRO A 239 12.04 22.52 7.56
CA PRO A 239 11.42 21.64 8.55
C PRO A 239 9.89 21.62 8.48
N ASP A 240 9.27 22.75 8.13
CA ASP A 240 7.83 22.86 7.98
C ASP A 240 7.32 22.09 6.75
N ASP A 241 8.03 22.20 5.62
CA ASP A 241 7.72 21.43 4.40
C ASP A 241 7.89 19.92 4.62
N LEU A 242 8.91 19.51 5.39
CA LEU A 242 9.12 18.10 5.74
C LEU A 242 8.00 17.57 6.63
N LEU A 243 7.55 18.35 7.62
CA LEU A 243 6.39 17.99 8.42
C LEU A 243 5.11 17.93 7.57
N GLY A 244 4.95 18.86 6.63
CA GLY A 244 3.87 18.81 5.65
C GLY A 244 3.93 17.55 4.77
N LEU A 245 5.12 17.11 4.37
CA LEU A 245 5.30 15.88 3.58
C LEU A 245 4.91 14.63 4.38
N VAL A 246 5.28 14.57 5.66
CA VAL A 246 4.88 13.53 6.63
C VAL A 246 3.34 13.49 6.74
N CYS A 247 2.71 14.64 6.96
CA CYS A 247 1.24 14.74 7.06
C CYS A 247 0.54 14.30 5.76
N ARG A 248 1.11 14.61 4.59
CA ARG A 248 0.59 14.13 3.29
C ARG A 248 0.68 12.62 3.15
N GLU A 249 1.78 12.01 3.55
CA GLU A 249 1.91 10.55 3.48
C GLU A 249 0.81 9.88 4.30
N GLU A 250 0.63 10.34 5.54
CA GLU A 250 -0.24 9.73 6.54
C GLU A 250 -1.69 9.55 6.07
N CYS A 251 -2.20 10.46 5.23
CA CYS A 251 -3.56 10.40 4.70
C CYS A 251 -3.67 9.98 3.23
N ASN A 252 -2.56 9.70 2.55
CA ASN A 252 -2.55 9.37 1.12
C ASN A 252 -1.82 8.06 0.76
N SER A 253 -1.17 7.42 1.73
CA SER A 253 -0.48 6.16 1.52
C SER A 253 -1.44 4.98 1.41
N PHE A 254 -1.03 3.98 0.64
CA PHE A 254 -1.83 2.79 0.40
C PHE A 254 -1.05 1.54 0.80
N GLY A 255 -1.70 0.70 1.60
CA GLY A 255 -1.22 -0.65 1.87
C GLY A 255 -1.20 -1.49 0.59
N LEU A 256 -0.06 -2.14 0.34
CA LEU A 256 0.09 -3.14 -0.71
C LEU A 256 -0.15 -4.52 -0.12
N TYR A 257 -1.05 -5.28 -0.71
CA TYR A 257 -1.50 -6.54 -0.16
C TYR A 257 -1.60 -7.63 -1.22
N ALA A 258 -1.42 -8.87 -0.78
CA ALA A 258 -1.73 -10.05 -1.57
C ALA A 258 -2.77 -10.89 -0.82
N TYR A 259 -3.61 -11.61 -1.56
CA TYR A 259 -4.35 -12.69 -0.93
C TYR A 259 -3.46 -13.95 -0.92
N PRO A 260 -3.44 -14.69 0.19
CA PRO A 260 -2.79 -15.99 0.20
C PRO A 260 -3.43 -16.87 -0.88
N PRO A 261 -2.65 -17.74 -1.55
CA PRO A 261 -3.19 -18.65 -2.55
C PRO A 261 -4.28 -19.52 -1.91
N GLY A 262 -5.53 -19.38 -2.37
CA GLY A 262 -6.63 -20.24 -1.92
C GLY A 262 -6.42 -21.67 -2.39
N GLY A 263 -6.34 -22.63 -1.47
CA GLY A 263 -6.15 -24.07 -1.74
C GLY A 263 -5.39 -24.78 -0.62
N ASP A 264 -5.13 -26.08 -0.77
CA ASP A 264 -4.35 -26.91 0.17
C ASP A 264 -2.86 -26.50 0.32
N HIS A 265 -2.46 -25.34 -0.20
CA HIS A 265 -1.12 -24.76 -0.09
C HIS A 265 -0.82 -24.20 1.33
N LYS A 266 -1.12 -24.99 2.37
CA LYS A 266 -0.84 -24.66 3.78
C LYS A 266 0.66 -24.59 4.11
N GLU A 267 1.52 -25.15 3.25
CA GLU A 267 2.94 -25.32 3.54
C GLU A 267 3.77 -24.02 3.53
N TYR A 268 3.34 -22.96 2.86
CA TYR A 268 4.20 -21.77 2.64
C TYR A 268 4.07 -20.65 3.67
N LEU A 269 3.10 -20.71 4.60
CA LEU A 269 2.86 -19.63 5.58
C LEU A 269 2.87 -20.12 7.03
N THR A 270 3.73 -21.08 7.34
CA THR A 270 3.76 -21.82 8.61
C THR A 270 4.01 -21.02 9.90
N SER A 271 4.21 -19.69 9.85
CA SER A 271 4.57 -18.89 11.03
C SER A 271 3.49 -17.97 11.61
N ARG A 272 2.30 -17.80 11.01
CA ARG A 272 1.24 -16.92 11.61
C ARG A 272 -0.15 -17.55 11.66
N ARG A 273 -0.86 -17.24 12.76
CA ARG A 273 -2.18 -17.79 13.17
C ARG A 273 -3.37 -17.37 12.29
N ASP A 274 -3.16 -16.55 11.25
CA ASP A 274 -4.26 -15.92 10.49
C ASP A 274 -4.59 -16.57 9.13
N ILE A 275 -3.91 -17.67 8.76
CA ILE A 275 -4.14 -18.37 7.47
C ILE A 275 -5.58 -18.87 7.33
N SER A 276 -6.28 -19.12 8.44
CA SER A 276 -7.65 -19.65 8.44
C SER A 276 -8.67 -18.71 7.77
N THR A 277 -8.31 -17.45 7.55
CA THR A 277 -9.26 -16.44 7.08
C THR A 277 -9.10 -16.05 5.61
N ASN A 278 -8.14 -16.54 4.81
CA ASN A 278 -7.87 -15.95 3.47
C ASN A 278 -7.83 -14.40 3.47
N ALA A 279 -7.44 -13.79 4.60
CA ALA A 279 -7.37 -12.34 4.74
C ALA A 279 -6.26 -11.76 3.85
N LYS A 280 -6.38 -10.48 3.53
CA LYS A 280 -5.31 -9.73 2.86
C LYS A 280 -4.05 -9.79 3.73
N VAL A 281 -2.92 -10.10 3.10
CA VAL A 281 -1.60 -10.04 3.74
C VAL A 281 -0.89 -8.81 3.19
N GLY A 282 -0.80 -7.77 4.01
CA GLY A 282 0.01 -6.59 3.71
C GLY A 282 1.48 -6.99 3.56
N TYR A 283 2.13 -6.46 2.53
CA TYR A 283 3.55 -6.71 2.26
C TYR A 283 4.35 -5.44 1.95
N GLY A 284 3.67 -4.32 1.80
CA GLY A 284 4.31 -3.07 1.43
C GLY A 284 3.42 -1.86 1.65
N LEU A 285 4.01 -0.70 1.45
CA LEU A 285 3.37 0.61 1.52
C LEU A 285 3.77 1.38 0.27
N GLY A 286 2.84 2.10 -0.34
CA GLY A 286 3.12 2.91 -1.51
C GLY A 286 2.28 4.17 -1.57
N LEU A 287 2.85 5.21 -2.16
CA LEU A 287 2.20 6.49 -2.34
C LEU A 287 1.82 6.65 -3.81
N PHE A 288 0.52 6.77 -4.10
CA PHE A 288 -0.04 6.72 -5.44
C PHE A 288 -0.84 7.99 -5.73
N ARG A 289 -0.17 9.06 -6.18
CA ARG A 289 -0.78 10.38 -6.36
C ARG A 289 -2.12 10.38 -7.10
N PHE A 290 -2.23 9.58 -8.15
CA PHE A 290 -3.48 9.47 -8.89
C PHE A 290 -4.57 8.78 -8.07
N ALA A 291 -4.26 7.66 -7.41
CA ALA A 291 -5.23 6.95 -6.58
C ALA A 291 -5.64 7.79 -5.36
N SER A 292 -4.73 8.61 -4.81
CA SER A 292 -5.00 9.55 -3.72
C SER A 292 -5.97 10.68 -4.10
N SER A 293 -6.31 10.85 -5.39
CA SER A 293 -7.32 11.83 -5.82
C SER A 293 -8.76 11.32 -5.67
N PHE A 294 -8.96 10.02 -5.46
CA PHE A 294 -10.29 9.45 -5.29
C PHE A 294 -10.75 9.63 -3.85
N ASN A 295 -11.90 10.29 -3.66
CA ASN A 295 -12.53 10.39 -2.35
C ASN A 295 -13.09 9.05 -1.87
N HIS A 296 -13.42 9.01 -0.58
CA HIS A 296 -14.03 7.86 0.06
C HIS A 296 -15.54 7.76 -0.24
N SER A 297 -16.02 6.56 -0.52
CA SER A 297 -17.43 6.18 -0.37
C SER A 297 -17.55 4.78 0.23
N CYS A 298 -18.47 4.58 1.18
CA CYS A 298 -18.79 3.24 1.70
C CYS A 298 -19.54 2.36 0.69
N SER A 299 -20.01 2.96 -0.41
CA SER A 299 -20.52 2.30 -1.61
C SER A 299 -19.76 2.83 -2.83
N PRO A 300 -18.54 2.34 -3.06
CA PRO A 300 -17.65 2.91 -4.05
C PRO A 300 -18.06 2.55 -5.47
N ASN A 301 -17.75 3.42 -6.44
CA ASN A 301 -17.88 3.08 -7.87
C ASN A 301 -16.57 2.57 -8.50
N LEU A 302 -15.44 2.73 -7.81
CA LEU A 302 -14.14 2.15 -8.20
C LEU A 302 -13.61 1.16 -7.16
N TYR A 303 -12.98 0.10 -7.66
CA TYR A 303 -12.17 -0.82 -6.85
C TYR A 303 -10.73 -0.80 -7.35
N HIS A 304 -9.81 -1.17 -6.46
CA HIS A 304 -8.41 -1.33 -6.80
C HIS A 304 -7.86 -2.66 -6.29
N VAL A 305 -6.85 -3.18 -6.98
CA VAL A 305 -6.09 -4.35 -6.53
C VAL A 305 -4.59 -4.12 -6.77
N ALA A 306 -3.77 -4.56 -5.82
CA ALA A 306 -2.32 -4.52 -5.93
C ALA A 306 -1.81 -5.61 -6.90
N TYR A 307 -0.91 -5.22 -7.80
CA TYR A 307 -0.17 -6.10 -8.69
C TYR A 307 1.32 -5.71 -8.67
N GLY A 308 2.11 -6.41 -7.86
CA GLY A 308 3.49 -5.99 -7.59
C GLY A 308 3.52 -4.61 -6.95
N PRO A 309 4.16 -3.60 -7.57
CA PRO A 309 4.09 -2.21 -7.11
C PRO A 309 2.89 -1.45 -7.66
N GLN A 310 2.12 -1.98 -8.60
CA GLN A 310 1.05 -1.26 -9.29
C GLN A 310 -0.28 -1.37 -8.58
N PHE A 311 -1.16 -0.39 -8.82
CA PHE A 311 -2.60 -0.60 -8.70
C PHE A 311 -3.28 -0.73 -10.04
N LEU A 312 -4.15 -1.73 -10.12
CA LEU A 312 -5.15 -1.85 -11.15
C LEU A 312 -6.44 -1.27 -10.58
N VAL A 313 -6.92 -0.16 -11.14
CA VAL A 313 -8.18 0.47 -10.76
C VAL A 313 -9.21 0.18 -11.84
N TYR A 314 -10.41 -0.24 -11.44
CA TYR A 314 -11.48 -0.60 -12.35
C TYR A 314 -12.84 -0.16 -11.80
N ALA A 315 -13.78 0.08 -12.71
CA ALA A 315 -15.16 0.41 -12.36
C ALA A 315 -15.87 -0.83 -11.82
N ALA A 316 -16.51 -0.69 -10.66
CA ALA A 316 -17.30 -1.72 -10.02
C ALA A 316 -18.75 -1.78 -10.53
N ARG A 317 -19.18 -0.73 -11.21
CA ARG A 317 -20.48 -0.56 -11.85
C ARG A 317 -20.38 0.46 -12.98
N ASP A 318 -21.47 0.66 -13.69
CA ASP A 318 -21.60 1.79 -14.61
C ASP A 318 -21.45 3.12 -13.86
N ILE A 319 -20.75 4.05 -14.49
CA ILE A 319 -20.42 5.38 -13.96
C ILE A 319 -20.94 6.41 -14.96
N GLU A 320 -21.84 7.27 -14.51
CA GLU A 320 -22.43 8.28 -15.38
C GLU A 320 -21.42 9.39 -15.70
N PRO A 321 -21.53 10.08 -16.86
CA PRO A 321 -20.70 11.23 -17.14
C PRO A 321 -20.79 12.28 -16.03
N LYS A 322 -19.64 12.72 -15.53
CA LYS A 322 -19.49 13.68 -14.41
C LYS A 322 -19.83 13.13 -13.02
N GLU A 323 -20.15 11.84 -12.90
CA GLU A 323 -20.22 11.20 -11.59
C GLU A 323 -18.84 11.22 -10.93
N GLU A 324 -18.79 11.57 -9.64
CA GLU A 324 -17.55 11.58 -8.88
C GLU A 324 -17.00 10.16 -8.74
N LEU A 325 -15.73 9.98 -9.07
CA LEU A 325 -15.01 8.72 -8.88
C LEU A 325 -14.57 8.59 -7.42
N ASN A 326 -14.93 7.48 -6.79
CA ASN A 326 -14.66 7.24 -5.38
C ASN A 326 -14.26 5.78 -5.13
N ILE A 327 -13.40 5.59 -4.13
CA ILE A 327 -12.91 4.30 -3.68
C ILE A 327 -13.33 4.07 -2.24
N PHE A 328 -13.11 2.85 -1.75
CA PHE A 328 -13.27 2.54 -0.34
C PHE A 328 -11.91 2.54 0.35
N TYR A 329 -11.75 3.42 1.35
CA TYR A 329 -10.50 3.57 2.10
C TYR A 329 -10.28 2.47 3.13
N LEU A 330 -11.37 1.87 3.62
CA LEU A 330 -11.25 0.84 4.64
C LEU A 330 -10.92 -0.47 3.96
N GLU A 331 -10.17 -1.34 4.63
CA GLU A 331 -10.02 -2.68 4.10
C GLU A 331 -11.39 -3.37 4.04
N PRO A 332 -11.78 -3.97 2.90
CA PRO A 332 -12.89 -4.90 2.86
C PRO A 332 -12.53 -6.12 3.69
N GLY A 333 -12.84 -6.06 4.98
CA GLY A 333 -12.63 -7.09 5.99
C GLY A 333 -13.96 -7.48 6.66
N PRO A 334 -13.91 -8.24 7.78
CA PRO A 334 -15.11 -8.57 8.53
C PRO A 334 -15.88 -7.34 9.03
N THR A 335 -15.26 -6.15 9.07
CA THR A 335 -15.90 -4.86 9.37
C THR A 335 -16.77 -4.31 8.25
N TYR A 336 -16.49 -4.64 6.98
CA TYR A 336 -17.34 -4.28 5.83
C TYR A 336 -18.62 -5.12 5.81
N ARG A 337 -18.49 -6.36 6.29
CA ARG A 337 -19.58 -7.30 6.54
C ARG A 337 -20.18 -7.00 7.90
N LEU A 338 -21.20 -6.14 7.94
CA LEU A 338 -22.02 -5.97 9.15
C LEU A 338 -22.45 -7.32 9.75
N ASP A 339 -22.60 -8.32 8.89
CA ASP A 339 -22.86 -9.73 9.15
C ASP A 339 -21.67 -10.57 9.67
N ARG A 340 -20.50 -9.99 10.00
CA ARG A 340 -19.32 -10.71 10.54
C ARG A 340 -18.48 -9.96 11.58
N LEU A 341 -18.91 -8.79 12.04
CA LEU A 341 -18.22 -8.00 13.09
C LEU A 341 -18.17 -8.68 14.47
N ALA A 342 -18.89 -9.79 14.66
CA ALA A 342 -18.92 -10.52 15.91
C ALA A 342 -17.75 -11.53 16.05
N GLY A 343 -16.53 -11.16 15.66
CA GLY A 343 -15.34 -11.98 15.88
C GLY A 343 -15.32 -13.36 15.17
N PRO A 344 -14.19 -14.08 15.24
CA PRO A 344 -13.99 -15.36 14.53
C PRO A 344 -14.81 -16.54 15.08
N HIS A 345 -15.59 -16.35 16.15
CA HIS A 345 -16.37 -17.40 16.81
C HIS A 345 -17.87 -17.12 16.97
N VAL A 346 -18.37 -15.92 16.64
CA VAL A 346 -19.81 -15.75 16.48
C VAL A 346 -20.12 -16.02 15.02
N THR A 347 -20.39 -17.29 14.72
CA THR A 347 -21.31 -17.59 13.63
C THR A 347 -22.52 -16.71 13.88
N ILE A 348 -22.75 -15.71 13.03
CA ILE A 348 -24.03 -15.03 13.01
C ILE A 348 -25.04 -16.13 12.72
N SER A 349 -25.64 -16.61 13.81
CA SER A 349 -26.97 -17.16 13.83
C SER A 349 -27.76 -16.26 12.90
N ASP A 350 -28.12 -16.85 11.75
CA ASP A 350 -29.07 -16.35 10.76
C ASP A 350 -29.78 -15.07 11.24
N PRO A 351 -29.67 -13.91 10.58
CA PRO A 351 -30.28 -12.65 11.01
C PRO A 351 -31.75 -12.79 11.44
N SER A 352 -32.45 -13.80 10.94
CA SER A 352 -33.78 -14.23 11.41
C SER A 352 -33.87 -14.58 12.91
N ARG A 353 -32.75 -14.77 13.60
CA ARG A 353 -32.64 -15.18 15.01
C ARG A 353 -32.34 -14.03 15.97
N LEU A 354 -31.96 -12.85 15.47
CA LEU A 354 -31.75 -11.68 16.33
C LEU A 354 -33.09 -10.99 16.59
N GLY A 355 -33.30 -10.56 17.84
CA GLY A 355 -34.41 -9.66 18.14
C GLY A 355 -34.20 -8.29 17.46
N PRO A 356 -35.28 -7.53 17.15
CA PRO A 356 -35.17 -6.23 16.50
C PRO A 356 -34.23 -5.23 17.20
N GLU A 357 -34.19 -5.26 18.55
CA GLU A 357 -33.29 -4.44 19.35
C GLU A 357 -31.81 -4.79 19.11
N GLN A 358 -31.48 -6.09 19.14
CA GLN A 358 -30.12 -6.57 18.89
C GLN A 358 -29.67 -6.26 17.46
N GLU A 359 -30.57 -6.38 16.48
CA GLU A 359 -30.28 -6.01 15.09
C GLU A 359 -30.00 -4.50 14.97
N MET A 360 -30.81 -3.66 15.60
CA MET A 360 -30.62 -2.20 15.60
C MET A 360 -29.28 -1.82 16.24
N ASP A 361 -28.95 -2.38 17.40
CA ASP A 361 -27.69 -2.11 18.10
C ASP A 361 -26.46 -2.51 17.28
N GLN A 362 -26.51 -3.68 16.63
CA GLN A 362 -25.44 -4.13 15.74
C GLN A 362 -25.23 -3.19 14.55
N ARG A 363 -26.32 -2.79 13.86
CA ARG A 363 -26.26 -1.85 12.73
C ARG A 363 -25.69 -0.49 13.17
N LYS A 364 -26.17 0.02 14.31
CA LYS A 364 -25.72 1.29 14.88
C LYS A 364 -24.24 1.24 15.26
N ALA A 365 -23.81 0.21 15.98
CA ALA A 365 -22.42 0.04 16.40
C ALA A 365 -21.47 -0.01 15.20
N ALA A 366 -21.86 -0.68 14.13
CA ALA A 366 -21.02 -0.80 12.95
C ALA A 366 -20.96 0.47 12.09
N LEU A 367 -22.08 1.20 11.91
CA LEU A 367 -22.07 2.53 11.30
C LEU A 367 -21.18 3.50 12.10
N GLN A 368 -21.31 3.50 13.42
CA GLN A 368 -20.52 4.33 14.32
C GLN A 368 -19.04 3.96 14.28
N SER A 369 -18.68 2.67 14.34
CA SER A 369 -17.30 2.20 14.23
C SER A 369 -16.66 2.63 12.92
N ARG A 370 -17.41 2.53 11.81
CA ARG A 370 -16.94 2.97 10.49
C ARG A 370 -16.68 4.47 10.42
N ARG A 371 -17.62 5.29 10.90
CA ARG A 371 -17.47 6.76 10.96
C ARG A 371 -16.32 7.16 11.88
N ALA A 372 -16.23 6.55 13.07
CA ALA A 372 -15.17 6.82 14.04
C ALA A 372 -13.78 6.54 13.44
N TYR A 373 -13.60 5.42 12.76
CA TYR A 373 -12.33 5.12 12.10
C TYR A 373 -11.99 6.14 10.99
N LEU A 374 -12.96 6.53 10.16
CA LEU A 374 -12.73 7.53 9.12
C LEU A 374 -12.40 8.90 9.70
N GLU A 375 -13.03 9.27 10.81
CA GLU A 375 -12.77 10.53 11.51
C GLU A 375 -11.41 10.52 12.21
N GLU A 376 -11.02 9.39 12.82
CA GLU A 376 -9.73 9.22 13.49
C GLU A 376 -8.56 9.25 12.52
N ILE A 377 -8.65 8.53 11.39
CA ILE A 377 -7.54 8.33 10.46
C ILE A 377 -7.53 9.37 9.34
N PHE A 378 -8.69 9.74 8.81
CA PHE A 378 -8.82 10.61 7.63
C PHE A 378 -9.48 11.96 7.93
N HIS A 379 -9.88 12.21 9.17
CA HIS A 379 -10.35 13.50 9.64
C HIS A 379 -11.61 14.03 8.94
N PHE A 380 -12.51 13.14 8.53
CA PHE A 380 -13.81 13.52 8.00
C PHE A 380 -14.93 12.57 8.47
N SER A 381 -16.16 13.08 8.48
CA SER A 381 -17.36 12.29 8.78
C SER A 381 -18.05 11.85 7.49
N CYS A 382 -18.20 10.54 7.28
CA CYS A 382 -18.75 10.03 6.02
C CYS A 382 -20.29 10.18 5.94
N THR A 383 -20.72 10.88 4.90
CA THR A 383 -22.12 11.16 4.54
C THR A 383 -22.52 10.53 3.19
N CYS A 384 -21.85 9.46 2.76
CA CYS A 384 -22.21 8.79 1.50
C CYS A 384 -23.61 8.15 1.58
N THR A 385 -24.17 7.80 0.41
CA THR A 385 -25.50 7.17 0.26
C THR A 385 -25.71 5.99 1.19
N ARG A 386 -24.72 5.09 1.31
CA ARG A 386 -24.79 3.94 2.22
C ARG A 386 -24.90 4.35 3.69
N CYS A 387 -24.13 5.34 4.14
CA CYS A 387 -24.21 5.81 5.54
C CYS A 387 -25.60 6.38 5.84
N HIS A 388 -26.16 7.18 4.94
CA HIS A 388 -27.52 7.73 5.09
C HIS A 388 -28.60 6.64 5.05
N TRP A 389 -28.46 5.66 4.15
CA TRP A 389 -29.36 4.52 4.09
C TRP A 389 -29.33 3.72 5.39
N GLU A 390 -28.15 3.31 5.87
CA GLU A 390 -28.01 2.57 7.15
C GLU A 390 -28.61 3.35 8.33
N GLU A 391 -28.43 4.67 8.35
CA GLU A 391 -29.03 5.55 9.36
C GLU A 391 -30.57 5.57 9.32
N SER A 392 -31.17 5.67 8.12
CA SER A 392 -32.63 5.58 7.94
C SER A 392 -33.20 4.21 8.35
N GLN A 393 -32.42 3.15 8.16
CA GLN A 393 -32.78 1.79 8.54
C GLN A 393 -32.81 1.63 10.06
N ILE A 394 -31.82 2.19 10.76
CA ILE A 394 -31.77 2.22 12.23
C ILE A 394 -32.99 2.98 12.77
N GLN A 395 -33.32 4.14 12.19
CA GLN A 395 -34.51 4.92 12.59
C GLN A 395 -35.82 4.15 12.37
N THR A 396 -35.93 3.42 11.26
CA THR A 396 -37.10 2.59 10.94
C THR A 396 -37.25 1.43 11.93
N LEU A 397 -36.15 0.74 12.28
CA LEU A 397 -36.15 -0.32 13.29
C LEU A 397 -36.55 0.23 14.68
N ASN A 398 -36.00 1.37 15.07
CA ASN A 398 -36.35 2.04 16.33
C ASN A 398 -37.86 2.37 16.38
N ALA A 399 -38.42 2.91 15.30
CA ALA A 399 -39.86 3.18 15.21
C ALA A 399 -40.72 1.91 15.30
N ARG A 400 -40.22 0.76 14.81
CA ARG A 400 -40.92 -0.54 14.94
C ARG A 400 -40.89 -1.06 16.37
N ILE A 401 -39.74 -1.00 17.04
CA ILE A 401 -39.60 -1.40 18.44
C ILE A 401 -40.58 -0.61 19.30
N LEU A 402 -40.68 0.71 19.10
CA LEU A 402 -41.61 1.59 19.82
C LEU A 402 -43.10 1.33 19.50
N ARG A 403 -43.43 0.69 18.37
CA ARG A 403 -44.81 0.39 17.96
C ARG A 403 -45.28 -1.01 18.33
N GLN A 404 -44.38 -1.93 18.71
CA GLN A 404 -44.76 -3.29 19.10
C GLN A 404 -45.64 -3.36 20.36
N ASP A 405 -45.92 -2.22 21.01
CA ASP A 405 -46.96 -2.07 22.02
C ASP A 405 -48.41 -2.02 21.46
N GLY A 406 -48.64 -2.05 20.14
CA GLY A 406 -50.00 -2.25 19.61
C GLY A 406 -50.15 -2.06 18.10
N ASN A 407 -50.56 -3.12 17.41
CA ASN A 407 -50.96 -3.24 15.99
C ASN A 407 -49.85 -3.43 14.93
N ASN A 408 -49.96 -4.60 14.27
CA ASN A 408 -49.22 -5.05 13.08
C ASN A 408 -49.55 -4.24 11.82
N ALA A 409 -49.16 -2.97 11.77
CA ALA A 409 -49.12 -2.25 10.50
C ALA A 409 -47.85 -2.65 9.74
N LEU A 410 -48.00 -3.52 8.74
CA LEU A 410 -46.95 -3.86 7.76
C LEU A 410 -46.52 -2.60 7.00
N GLN A 411 -45.51 -1.89 7.52
CA GLN A 411 -44.90 -0.78 6.79
C GLN A 411 -44.02 -1.36 5.69
N GLN A 412 -44.42 -1.12 4.44
CA GLN A 412 -43.64 -1.48 3.24
C GLN A 412 -42.25 -0.87 3.36
N TYR A 413 -41.23 -1.72 3.22
CA TYR A 413 -39.86 -1.27 3.05
C TYR A 413 -39.77 -0.58 1.70
N GLU A 414 -39.20 0.62 1.64
CA GLU A 414 -38.63 1.10 0.40
C GLU A 414 -37.56 0.07 0.00
N PRO A 415 -37.71 -0.61 -1.15
CA PRO A 415 -36.72 -1.57 -1.60
C PRO A 415 -35.38 -0.84 -1.70
N GLU A 416 -34.33 -1.45 -1.14
CA GLU A 416 -32.97 -0.98 -1.40
C GLU A 416 -32.77 -0.93 -2.92
N ASP A 417 -32.19 0.15 -3.43
CA ASP A 417 -31.82 0.21 -4.84
C ASP A 417 -30.97 -1.03 -5.15
N GLU A 418 -31.43 -1.88 -6.09
CA GLU A 418 -30.75 -3.13 -6.44
C GLU A 418 -29.27 -2.88 -6.78
N LYS A 419 -28.94 -1.68 -7.30
CA LYS A 419 -27.57 -1.25 -7.56
C LYS A 419 -26.75 -1.13 -6.28
N GLU A 420 -27.29 -0.55 -5.21
CA GLU A 420 -26.63 -0.43 -3.91
C GLU A 420 -26.47 -1.80 -3.24
N THR A 421 -27.49 -2.66 -3.34
CA THR A 421 -27.39 -4.05 -2.86
C THR A 421 -26.28 -4.80 -3.59
N PHE A 422 -26.15 -4.62 -4.91
CA PHE A 422 -25.10 -5.25 -5.71
C PHE A 422 -23.70 -4.76 -5.33
N LEU A 423 -23.50 -3.45 -5.15
CA LEU A 423 -22.21 -2.92 -4.72
C LEU A 423 -21.80 -3.41 -3.33
N ARG A 424 -22.79 -3.55 -2.44
CA ARG A 424 -22.60 -4.00 -1.05
C ARG A 424 -22.35 -5.50 -0.95
N LEU A 425 -23.09 -6.32 -1.69
CA LEU A 425 -23.15 -7.77 -1.54
C LEU A 425 -22.65 -8.53 -2.77
N GLY A 426 -22.95 -8.03 -3.97
CA GLY A 426 -22.68 -8.70 -5.24
C GLY A 426 -21.21 -8.72 -5.63
N LEU A 427 -20.41 -7.77 -5.18
CA LEU A 427 -18.96 -7.76 -5.44
C LEU A 427 -18.14 -8.51 -4.39
N LEU A 428 -18.72 -8.89 -3.25
CA LEU A 428 -18.00 -9.67 -2.25
C LEU A 428 -18.10 -11.17 -2.56
N CYS A 429 -17.02 -11.91 -2.33
CA CYS A 429 -17.07 -13.36 -2.50
C CYS A 429 -17.97 -14.01 -1.43
N ASN A 430 -19.02 -14.70 -1.86
CA ASN A 430 -19.93 -15.42 -0.96
C ASN A 430 -19.37 -16.76 -0.44
N ARG A 431 -18.21 -17.23 -0.95
CA ARG A 431 -17.58 -18.46 -0.49
C ARG A 431 -17.23 -18.36 1.00
N SER A 432 -17.63 -19.36 1.78
CA SER A 432 -17.31 -19.43 3.21
C SER A 432 -15.80 -19.28 3.45
N GLY A 433 -15.43 -18.43 4.41
CA GLY A 433 -14.03 -18.11 4.70
C GLY A 433 -13.28 -17.30 3.64
N CYS A 434 -13.96 -16.74 2.63
CA CYS A 434 -13.34 -15.86 1.64
C CYS A 434 -13.63 -14.38 1.94
N TYR A 435 -12.58 -13.55 1.88
CA TYR A 435 -12.63 -12.10 2.06
C TYR A 435 -12.16 -11.36 0.79
N GLY A 436 -12.18 -12.07 -0.33
CA GLY A 436 -11.97 -11.47 -1.64
C GLY A 436 -13.22 -10.78 -2.15
N PHE A 437 -13.02 -9.96 -3.17
CA PHE A 437 -14.06 -9.37 -3.99
C PHE A 437 -13.92 -9.84 -5.43
N PHE A 438 -14.94 -9.64 -6.24
CA PHE A 438 -14.95 -9.97 -7.65
C PHE A 438 -14.30 -8.84 -8.46
N ALA A 439 -13.42 -9.23 -9.36
CA ALA A 439 -12.80 -8.35 -10.35
C ALA A 439 -13.17 -8.81 -11.77
N PRO A 440 -13.27 -7.89 -12.73
CA PRO A 440 -13.56 -8.25 -14.10
C PRO A 440 -12.43 -9.10 -14.69
N PRO A 441 -12.72 -9.94 -15.71
CA PRO A 441 -11.75 -10.91 -16.24
C PRO A 441 -10.43 -10.27 -16.70
N VAL A 442 -10.45 -9.04 -17.24
CA VAL A 442 -9.23 -8.31 -17.61
C VAL A 442 -8.30 -8.05 -16.42
N VAL A 443 -8.85 -7.74 -15.25
CA VAL A 443 -8.08 -7.54 -14.01
C VAL A 443 -7.66 -8.89 -13.43
N ALA A 444 -8.56 -9.88 -13.46
CA ALA A 444 -8.27 -11.22 -12.97
C ALA A 444 -7.12 -11.89 -13.73
N ASN A 445 -7.06 -11.76 -15.06
CA ASN A 445 -5.99 -12.30 -15.89
C ASN A 445 -4.61 -11.79 -15.44
N VAL A 446 -4.50 -10.50 -15.13
CA VAL A 446 -3.25 -9.91 -14.62
C VAL A 446 -2.86 -10.52 -13.26
N LEU A 447 -3.83 -10.76 -12.38
CA LEU A 447 -3.58 -11.38 -11.07
C LEU A 447 -3.21 -12.87 -11.18
N ILE A 448 -3.80 -13.60 -12.12
CA ILE A 448 -3.52 -15.01 -12.40
C ILE A 448 -2.06 -15.19 -12.82
N GLU A 449 -1.57 -14.33 -13.71
CA GLU A 449 -0.15 -14.30 -14.10
C GLU A 449 0.77 -14.11 -12.88
N GLN A 450 0.38 -13.25 -11.93
CA GLN A 450 1.14 -13.04 -10.69
C GLN A 450 1.24 -14.31 -9.84
N ARG A 451 0.17 -15.12 -9.84
CA ARG A 451 0.05 -16.32 -8.99
C ARG A 451 0.64 -17.56 -9.62
N GLY A 452 1.05 -17.50 -10.89
CA GLY A 452 1.43 -18.70 -11.64
C GLY A 452 0.28 -19.70 -11.74
N TRP A 453 -0.96 -19.22 -11.68
CA TRP A 453 -2.11 -20.07 -11.96
C TRP A 453 -2.06 -20.41 -13.45
N ASN A 454 -2.02 -21.69 -13.78
CA ASN A 454 -2.14 -22.15 -15.17
C ASN A 454 -3.35 -21.45 -15.79
N SER A 455 -3.20 -20.97 -17.03
CA SER A 455 -4.16 -20.16 -17.78
C SER A 455 -5.45 -20.93 -18.13
N LEU A 456 -6.11 -21.47 -17.12
CA LEU A 456 -7.42 -22.08 -17.22
C LEU A 456 -8.34 -21.03 -17.82
N PHE A 457 -8.85 -21.35 -19.01
CA PHE A 457 -9.69 -20.53 -19.86
C PHE A 457 -10.66 -19.67 -19.05
N MET A 458 -10.30 -18.41 -18.84
CA MET A 458 -11.15 -17.43 -18.20
C MET A 458 -12.23 -17.06 -19.21
N ASP A 459 -13.48 -17.36 -18.84
CA ASP A 459 -14.64 -16.86 -19.57
C ASP A 459 -14.61 -15.33 -19.51
N PRO A 460 -14.51 -14.62 -20.65
CA PRO A 460 -14.42 -13.15 -20.67
C PRO A 460 -15.68 -12.47 -20.12
N ASN A 461 -16.75 -13.22 -19.84
CA ASN A 461 -17.98 -12.72 -19.26
C ASN A 461 -18.10 -13.01 -17.76
N LYS A 462 -17.12 -13.68 -17.14
CA LYS A 462 -17.19 -14.02 -15.71
C LYS A 462 -16.25 -13.19 -14.88
N TRP A 463 -16.80 -12.61 -13.83
CA TRP A 463 -16.02 -11.98 -12.78
C TRP A 463 -15.34 -13.05 -11.93
N VAL A 464 -14.16 -12.72 -11.40
CA VAL A 464 -13.31 -13.66 -10.67
C VAL A 464 -13.00 -13.08 -9.30
N CYS A 465 -13.21 -13.88 -8.26
CA CYS A 465 -12.82 -13.52 -6.92
C CYS A 465 -11.29 -13.39 -6.82
N VAL A 466 -10.81 -12.20 -6.50
CA VAL A 466 -9.37 -11.91 -6.39
C VAL A 466 -8.68 -12.69 -5.27
N ALA A 467 -9.41 -13.30 -4.34
CA ALA A 467 -8.82 -14.14 -3.29
C ALA A 467 -8.81 -15.62 -3.67
N CYS A 468 -9.98 -16.21 -3.90
CA CYS A 468 -10.13 -17.66 -4.06
C CYS A 468 -10.33 -18.14 -5.50
N GLY A 469 -10.39 -17.24 -6.49
CA GLY A 469 -10.59 -17.59 -7.90
C GLY A 469 -12.00 -18.08 -8.25
N ALA A 470 -12.97 -18.01 -7.32
CA ALA A 470 -14.36 -18.31 -7.62
C ALA A 470 -14.89 -17.44 -8.75
N LEU A 471 -15.78 -17.98 -9.59
CA LEU A 471 -16.37 -17.27 -10.71
C LEU A 471 -17.79 -16.81 -10.36
N GLN A 472 -18.17 -15.62 -10.82
CA GLN A 472 -19.53 -15.09 -10.74
C GLN A 472 -19.94 -14.55 -12.11
N HIS A 473 -21.22 -14.77 -12.46
CA HIS A 473 -21.85 -14.26 -13.67
C HIS A 473 -22.24 -12.79 -13.53
#